data_AF-A0A2J7QNZ9-F1
#
_entry.id   AF-A0A2J7QNZ9-F1
#
_cell.length_a   1.000
_cell.length_b   1.000
_cell.length_c   1.000
_cell.angle_alpha   90.00
_cell.angle_beta   90.00
_cell.angle_gamma   90.00
#
_symmetry.space_group_name_H-M   'P 1'
#
loop_
_entity.id
_entity.type
_entity.pdbx_description
1 polymer ?
#
loop_
_entity_poly.entity_id
_entity_poly.type
_entity_poly.pdbx_seq_one_letter_code
_entity_poly.pdbx_strand_id
1 'polypeptide(L)'
;MKIVGVLPSLSFIKYIIQSHVFQHGVMALGRPEFYFVMTPAHYFCLTCQPGDGYFFYRSTSVLFQLIFEWCLLEKLPRTGFLPWEMKRGTKRWSKVAKVHNIDPGTMYLVKIVPRKNFFQTVVSADQLQPLWFFVRHNLISRKNRVIPQLEIYSLDRKWIPGCGSRFIVDGMTIFTQFGDLTPQEILTVFHKFISWPEYGVCPFHAVMETTFMRMESGIDSTGKDSDDEIEEDEES
;
A
#
# COMPACT_ATOMS: atom_id res chain seq x y z
N MET A 1 -17.62 -13.52 10.26
CA MET A 1 -18.19 -12.19 10.59
C MET A 1 -18.37 -11.40 9.31
N LYS A 2 -19.48 -10.66 9.16
CA LYS A 2 -19.73 -9.77 8.01
C LYS A 2 -19.85 -8.34 8.53
N ILE A 3 -19.12 -7.41 7.91
CA ILE A 3 -19.15 -5.99 8.24
C ILE A 3 -19.62 -5.24 7.00
N VAL A 4 -20.66 -4.43 7.14
CA VAL A 4 -21.26 -3.67 6.04
C VAL A 4 -21.21 -2.20 6.39
N GLY A 5 -20.81 -1.35 5.46
CA GLY A 5 -20.73 0.08 5.72
C GLY A 5 -20.40 0.93 4.50
N VAL A 6 -20.29 2.23 4.72
CA VAL A 6 -19.85 3.21 3.73
C VAL A 6 -18.48 3.74 4.16
N LEU A 7 -17.53 3.80 3.23
CA LEU A 7 -16.18 4.30 3.49
C LEU A 7 -16.01 5.72 2.94
N PRO A 8 -16.05 6.75 3.82
CA PRO A 8 -15.84 8.13 3.40
C PRO A 8 -14.37 8.45 3.11
N SER A 9 -13.43 7.61 3.58
CA SER A 9 -11.99 7.73 3.33
C SER A 9 -11.32 6.36 3.31
N LEU A 10 -10.08 6.30 2.84
CA LEU A 10 -9.24 5.09 2.89
C LEU A 10 -8.64 4.81 4.28
N SER A 11 -8.84 5.70 5.26
CA SER A 11 -8.26 5.55 6.61
C SER A 11 -8.67 4.24 7.28
N PHE A 12 -9.92 3.80 7.08
CA PHE A 12 -10.37 2.51 7.59
C PHE A 12 -9.69 1.33 6.89
N ILE A 13 -9.39 1.43 5.59
CA ILE A 13 -8.64 0.40 4.86
C ILE A 13 -7.21 0.30 5.39
N LYS A 14 -6.54 1.44 5.61
CA LYS A 14 -5.23 1.49 6.27
C LYS A 14 -5.27 0.85 7.67
N TYR A 15 -6.31 1.15 8.44
CA TYR A 15 -6.51 0.56 9.77
C TYR A 15 -6.69 -0.97 9.72
N ILE A 16 -7.47 -1.52 8.77
CA ILE A 16 -7.62 -2.99 8.67
C ILE A 16 -6.36 -3.67 8.14
N ILE A 17 -5.57 -3.01 7.27
CA ILE A 17 -4.25 -3.50 6.86
C ILE A 17 -3.34 -3.59 8.09
N GLN A 18 -3.25 -2.53 8.88
CA GLN A 18 -2.46 -2.51 10.10
C GLN A 18 -2.97 -3.55 11.10
N SER A 19 -4.27 -3.64 11.30
CA SER A 19 -4.90 -4.66 12.17
C SER A 19 -4.57 -6.08 11.74
N HIS A 20 -4.48 -6.34 10.44
CA HIS A 20 -4.04 -7.63 9.91
C HIS A 20 -2.56 -7.89 10.22
N VAL A 21 -1.69 -6.90 10.02
CA VAL A 21 -0.24 -7.05 10.23
C VAL A 21 0.10 -7.24 11.70
N PHE A 22 -0.51 -6.44 12.57
CA PHE A 22 -0.25 -6.45 14.02
C PHE A 22 -1.22 -7.35 14.80
N GLN A 23 -2.04 -8.13 14.08
CA GLN A 23 -2.95 -9.13 14.65
C GLN A 23 -3.84 -8.58 15.78
N HIS A 24 -4.46 -7.42 15.55
CA HIS A 24 -5.37 -6.77 16.51
C HIS A 24 -6.74 -6.44 15.89
N GLY A 25 -7.65 -5.94 16.71
CA GLY A 25 -8.98 -5.49 16.28
C GLY A 25 -9.81 -6.59 15.60
N VAL A 26 -10.63 -6.19 14.62
CA VAL A 26 -11.53 -7.12 13.90
C VAL A 26 -10.79 -8.19 13.08
N MET A 27 -9.53 -7.94 12.75
CA MET A 27 -8.69 -8.86 11.98
C MET A 27 -8.11 -9.99 12.83
N ALA A 28 -8.03 -9.82 14.15
CA ALA A 28 -7.64 -10.88 15.09
C ALA A 28 -8.73 -11.97 15.24
N LEU A 29 -9.98 -11.67 14.87
CA LEU A 29 -11.11 -12.58 14.98
C LEU A 29 -11.23 -13.55 13.78
N GLY A 30 -10.21 -13.60 12.91
CA GLY A 30 -10.14 -14.49 11.76
C GLY A 30 -10.28 -13.73 10.43
N ARG A 31 -11.15 -14.23 9.55
CA ARG A 31 -11.29 -13.73 8.17
C ARG A 31 -12.65 -13.05 7.96
N PRO A 32 -12.82 -11.80 8.42
CA PRO A 32 -14.06 -11.06 8.21
C PRO A 32 -14.29 -10.77 6.73
N GLU A 33 -15.56 -10.77 6.33
CA GLU A 33 -15.97 -10.27 5.02
C GLU A 33 -16.46 -8.83 5.18
N PHE A 34 -15.89 -7.92 4.39
CA PHE A 34 -16.29 -6.53 4.35
C PHE A 34 -17.09 -6.25 3.09
N TYR A 35 -18.21 -5.55 3.22
CA TYR A 35 -19.05 -5.08 2.13
C TYR A 35 -19.13 -3.56 2.25
N PHE A 36 -18.27 -2.88 1.50
CA PHE A 36 -18.10 -1.44 1.61
C PHE A 36 -18.55 -0.72 0.37
N VAL A 37 -19.34 0.33 0.58
CA VAL A 37 -19.62 1.32 -0.44
C VAL A 37 -18.51 2.38 -0.40
N MET A 38 -17.84 2.62 -1.51
CA MET A 38 -16.77 3.64 -1.62
C MET A 38 -16.86 4.41 -2.93
N THR A 39 -16.13 5.51 -3.04
CA THR A 39 -16.04 6.26 -4.30
C THR A 39 -15.21 5.49 -5.33
N PRO A 40 -15.44 5.70 -6.63
CA PRO A 40 -14.60 5.12 -7.68
C PRO A 40 -13.12 5.48 -7.52
N ALA A 41 -12.83 6.70 -7.04
CA ALA A 41 -11.48 7.14 -6.72
C ALA A 41 -10.81 6.27 -5.65
N HIS A 42 -11.50 6.00 -4.53
CA HIS A 42 -10.97 5.12 -3.49
C HIS A 42 -10.74 3.70 -4.01
N TYR A 43 -11.69 3.17 -4.78
CA TYR A 43 -11.54 1.86 -5.39
C TYR A 43 -10.30 1.82 -6.30
N PHE A 44 -10.15 2.81 -7.18
CA PHE A 44 -9.01 2.91 -8.08
C PHE A 44 -7.68 3.00 -7.32
N CYS A 45 -7.57 3.81 -6.27
CA CYS A 45 -6.35 3.89 -5.45
C CYS A 45 -5.97 2.55 -4.80
N LEU A 46 -6.94 1.69 -4.49
CA LEU A 46 -6.66 0.38 -3.90
C LEU A 46 -6.25 -0.66 -4.95
N THR A 47 -6.80 -0.57 -6.16
CA THR A 47 -6.69 -1.61 -7.19
C THR A 47 -5.77 -1.25 -8.35
N CYS A 48 -5.25 -0.02 -8.38
CA CYS A 48 -4.36 0.44 -9.44
C CYS A 48 -3.10 -0.42 -9.55
N GLN A 49 -2.61 -0.52 -10.76
CA GLN A 49 -1.37 -1.18 -11.14
C GLN A 49 -0.26 -0.12 -11.38
N PRO A 50 1.01 -0.53 -11.45
CA PRO A 50 2.14 0.38 -11.70
C PRO A 50 1.93 1.33 -12.89
N GLY A 51 1.31 0.83 -13.96
CA GLY A 51 1.06 1.57 -15.21
C GLY A 51 -0.15 2.52 -15.18
N ASP A 52 -1.02 2.44 -14.17
CA ASP A 52 -2.29 3.19 -14.13
C ASP A 52 -2.10 4.67 -13.70
N GLY A 53 -0.87 5.07 -13.37
CA GLY A 53 -0.50 6.47 -13.16
C GLY A 53 0.31 6.71 -11.89
N TYR A 54 1.23 7.67 -11.97
CA TYR A 54 2.26 7.91 -10.95
C TYR A 54 1.72 8.18 -9.53
N PHE A 55 0.57 8.84 -9.43
CA PHE A 55 0.12 9.43 -8.17
C PHE A 55 -0.57 8.47 -7.20
N PHE A 56 -1.17 7.39 -7.70
CA PHE A 56 -2.14 6.58 -6.93
C PHE A 56 -1.57 5.27 -6.41
N TYR A 57 -0.61 4.67 -7.12
CA TYR A 57 -0.02 3.40 -6.73
C TYR A 57 0.96 3.58 -5.56
N ARG A 58 0.51 3.25 -4.35
CA ARG A 58 1.23 3.51 -3.10
C ARG A 58 1.33 2.27 -2.23
N SER A 59 1.98 2.41 -1.08
CA SER A 59 2.14 1.29 -0.13
C SER A 59 0.80 0.66 0.26
N THR A 60 -0.24 1.48 0.46
CA THR A 60 -1.61 1.02 0.71
C THR A 60 -2.15 0.17 -0.45
N SER A 61 -1.93 0.55 -1.71
CA SER A 61 -2.38 -0.22 -2.89
C SER A 61 -1.74 -1.61 -2.90
N VAL A 62 -0.42 -1.68 -2.68
CA VAL A 62 0.33 -2.93 -2.67
C VAL A 62 -0.11 -3.84 -1.55
N LEU A 63 -0.14 -3.32 -0.31
CA LEU A 63 -0.54 -4.11 0.86
C LEU A 63 -1.99 -4.57 0.75
N PHE A 64 -2.89 -3.71 0.25
CA PHE A 64 -4.28 -4.09 0.00
C PHE A 64 -4.38 -5.29 -0.95
N GLN A 65 -3.69 -5.23 -2.10
CA GLN A 65 -3.75 -6.27 -3.12
C GLN A 65 -3.08 -7.58 -2.69
N LEU A 66 -2.04 -7.50 -1.84
CA LEU A 66 -1.40 -8.68 -1.26
C LEU A 66 -2.27 -9.34 -0.19
N ILE A 67 -2.87 -8.56 0.70
CA ILE A 67 -3.60 -9.08 1.87
C ILE A 67 -5.01 -9.55 1.50
N PHE A 68 -5.70 -8.82 0.62
CA PHE A 68 -7.12 -9.01 0.37
C PHE A 68 -7.41 -9.55 -1.04
N GLU A 69 -8.47 -10.35 -1.11
CA GLU A 69 -9.27 -10.55 -2.31
C GLU A 69 -10.39 -9.52 -2.32
N TRP A 70 -10.67 -8.94 -3.48
CA TRP A 70 -11.76 -7.98 -3.62
C TRP A 70 -12.57 -8.26 -4.88
N CYS A 71 -13.84 -7.86 -4.85
CA CYS A 71 -14.76 -7.98 -5.97
C CYS A 71 -15.70 -6.77 -5.97
N LEU A 72 -15.77 -6.05 -7.10
CA LEU A 72 -16.81 -5.04 -7.31
C LEU A 72 -18.13 -5.77 -7.53
N LEU A 73 -19.06 -5.63 -6.59
CA LEU A 73 -20.36 -6.29 -6.65
C LEU A 73 -21.35 -5.48 -7.49
N GLU A 74 -21.43 -4.17 -7.24
CA GLU A 74 -22.43 -3.31 -7.87
C GLU A 74 -21.99 -1.85 -7.94
N LYS A 75 -22.48 -1.15 -8.97
CA LYS A 75 -22.40 0.31 -9.08
C LYS A 75 -23.73 0.91 -8.65
N LEU A 76 -23.70 1.68 -7.58
CA LEU A 76 -24.86 2.31 -6.97
C LEU A 76 -24.97 3.78 -7.42
N PRO A 77 -26.17 4.33 -7.63
CA PRO A 77 -26.34 5.73 -7.99
C PRO A 77 -25.91 6.63 -6.84
N ARG A 78 -25.06 7.64 -7.11
CA ARG A 78 -24.54 8.57 -6.11
C ARG A 78 -25.64 9.42 -5.44
N THR A 79 -26.76 9.62 -6.14
CA THR A 79 -27.96 10.31 -5.64
C THR A 79 -28.58 9.64 -4.42
N GLY A 80 -28.31 8.36 -4.19
CA GLY A 80 -28.74 7.62 -2.99
C GLY A 80 -27.92 7.92 -1.72
N PHE A 81 -26.86 8.73 -1.80
CA PHE A 81 -25.93 8.98 -0.70
C PHE A 81 -25.86 10.46 -0.33
N LEU A 82 -25.72 10.75 0.97
CA LEU A 82 -25.51 12.11 1.49
C LEU A 82 -24.02 12.38 1.81
N PRO A 83 -23.55 13.64 1.72
CA PRO A 83 -24.27 14.78 1.16
C PRO A 83 -24.50 14.60 -0.35
N TRP A 84 -25.63 15.09 -0.86
CA TRP A 84 -25.84 15.19 -2.30
C TRP A 84 -24.77 16.10 -2.91
N GLU A 85 -24.33 15.80 -4.13
CA GLU A 85 -23.24 16.53 -4.77
C GLU A 85 -23.48 18.04 -4.73
N MET A 86 -22.73 18.74 -3.88
CA MET A 86 -22.54 20.17 -4.05
C MET A 86 -21.75 20.36 -5.32
N LYS A 87 -22.29 21.14 -6.27
CA LYS A 87 -21.59 21.55 -7.49
C LYS A 87 -20.27 22.22 -7.09
N ARG A 88 -19.18 21.45 -6.98
CA ARG A 88 -17.86 21.99 -6.70
C ARG A 88 -17.47 22.77 -7.94
N GLY A 89 -17.32 24.09 -7.79
CA GLY A 89 -16.84 24.94 -8.88
C GLY A 89 -15.55 24.37 -9.44
N THR A 90 -15.47 24.25 -10.77
CA THR A 90 -14.30 23.81 -11.53
C THR A 90 -13.09 24.66 -11.14
N LYS A 91 -12.28 24.17 -10.19
CA LYS A 91 -10.97 24.73 -9.90
C LYS A 91 -9.90 23.69 -10.24
N ARG A 92 -9.07 24.11 -11.20
CA ARG A 92 -7.82 23.55 -11.71
C ARG A 92 -7.82 22.10 -12.21
N TRP A 93 -7.32 21.97 -13.44
CA TRP A 93 -7.03 20.74 -14.16
C TRP A 93 -5.83 20.03 -13.50
N SER A 94 -6.05 19.28 -12.41
CA SER A 94 -5.03 18.41 -11.84
C SER A 94 -5.29 16.94 -12.21
N LYS A 95 -4.23 16.13 -12.29
CA LYS A 95 -4.34 14.67 -12.55
C LYS A 95 -5.16 13.98 -11.43
N VAL A 96 -5.19 14.55 -10.23
CA VAL A 96 -6.04 14.16 -9.08
C VAL A 96 -7.53 14.42 -9.35
N ALA A 97 -7.86 15.55 -9.96
CA ALA A 97 -9.22 15.85 -10.37
C ALA A 97 -9.76 14.84 -11.40
N LYS A 98 -8.90 14.25 -12.24
CA LYS A 98 -9.30 13.19 -13.18
C LYS A 98 -9.77 11.92 -12.47
N VAL A 99 -9.09 11.50 -11.40
CA VAL A 99 -9.48 10.31 -10.63
C VAL A 99 -10.74 10.55 -9.79
N HIS A 100 -10.90 11.75 -9.23
CA HIS A 100 -12.16 12.13 -8.59
C HIS A 100 -13.34 12.24 -9.57
N ASN A 101 -13.07 12.47 -10.85
CA ASN A 101 -14.07 12.47 -11.92
C ASN A 101 -14.26 11.10 -12.59
N ILE A 102 -13.69 10.02 -12.04
CA ILE A 102 -14.05 8.66 -12.50
C ILE A 102 -15.47 8.39 -12.04
N ASP A 103 -16.37 8.22 -13.00
CA ASP A 103 -17.76 7.77 -12.77
C ASP A 103 -18.48 8.56 -11.65
N PRO A 104 -18.53 9.91 -11.75
CA PRO A 104 -18.88 10.79 -10.62
C PRO A 104 -20.30 10.54 -10.10
N GLY A 105 -21.21 10.08 -10.98
CA GLY A 105 -22.58 9.74 -10.64
C GLY A 105 -22.75 8.41 -9.91
N THR A 106 -21.68 7.71 -9.55
CA THR A 106 -21.75 6.37 -8.95
C THR A 106 -20.95 6.21 -7.66
N MET A 107 -21.34 5.22 -6.89
CA MET A 107 -20.61 4.66 -5.75
C MET A 107 -20.43 3.17 -5.98
N TYR A 108 -19.31 2.60 -5.54
CA TYR A 108 -18.98 1.20 -5.79
C TYR A 108 -19.21 0.39 -4.51
N LEU A 109 -20.08 -0.62 -4.59
CA LEU A 109 -20.23 -1.64 -3.56
C LEU A 109 -19.18 -2.73 -3.81
N VAL A 110 -18.24 -2.88 -2.89
CA VAL A 110 -17.09 -3.77 -3.02
C VAL A 110 -17.10 -4.78 -1.88
N LYS A 111 -16.97 -6.06 -2.23
CA LYS A 111 -16.65 -7.12 -1.27
C LYS A 111 -15.14 -7.19 -1.11
N ILE A 112 -14.66 -7.17 0.13
CA ILE A 112 -13.24 -7.30 0.48
C ILE A 112 -13.11 -8.41 1.52
N VAL A 113 -12.21 -9.36 1.31
CA VAL A 113 -11.98 -10.49 2.22
C VAL A 113 -10.48 -10.78 2.32
N PRO A 114 -9.91 -11.00 3.51
CA PRO A 114 -8.51 -11.45 3.61
C PRO A 114 -8.29 -12.74 2.83
N ARG A 115 -7.14 -12.89 2.17
CA ARG A 115 -6.81 -14.10 1.41
C ARG A 115 -6.81 -15.33 2.33
N LYS A 116 -7.49 -16.40 1.91
CA LYS A 116 -7.61 -17.62 2.73
C LYS A 116 -6.25 -18.26 3.02
N ASN A 117 -5.39 -18.30 2.01
CA ASN A 117 -4.09 -18.95 2.08
C ASN A 117 -2.95 -17.93 2.26
N PHE A 118 -3.24 -16.73 2.79
CA PHE A 118 -2.26 -15.66 2.94
C PHE A 118 -0.95 -16.14 3.59
N PHE A 119 -1.05 -16.89 4.69
CA PHE A 119 0.13 -17.38 5.41
C PHE A 119 0.92 -18.48 4.70
N GLN A 120 0.36 -19.05 3.64
CA GLN A 120 0.98 -20.10 2.84
C GLN A 120 1.54 -19.54 1.53
N THR A 121 0.89 -18.52 0.96
CA THR A 121 1.22 -17.99 -0.38
C THR A 121 1.91 -16.64 -0.35
N VAL A 122 1.77 -15.86 0.73
CA VAL A 122 2.32 -14.51 0.84
C VAL A 122 3.48 -14.50 1.83
N VAL A 123 3.26 -14.74 3.12
CA VAL A 123 4.33 -14.69 4.14
C VAL A 123 3.97 -15.53 5.35
N SER A 124 4.96 -16.03 6.10
CA SER A 124 4.70 -16.63 7.42
C SER A 124 4.32 -15.57 8.46
N ALA A 125 3.79 -16.00 9.62
CA ALA A 125 3.28 -15.07 10.64
C ALA A 125 4.36 -14.11 11.20
N ASP A 126 5.59 -14.60 11.37
CA ASP A 126 6.77 -13.84 11.80
C ASP A 126 7.24 -12.80 10.77
N GLN A 127 6.82 -12.95 9.51
CA GLN A 127 7.19 -12.08 8.40
C GLN A 127 6.16 -10.97 8.11
N LEU A 128 5.01 -10.96 8.80
CA LEU A 128 3.95 -9.95 8.63
C LEU A 128 4.48 -8.52 8.79
N GLN A 129 5.10 -8.26 9.93
CA GLN A 129 5.66 -6.96 10.29
C GLN A 129 6.82 -6.55 9.38
N PRO A 130 7.81 -7.44 9.12
CA PRO A 130 8.83 -7.20 8.10
C PRO A 130 8.27 -6.84 6.72
N LEU A 131 7.27 -7.56 6.21
CA LEU A 131 6.66 -7.28 4.92
C LEU A 131 6.03 -5.88 4.90
N TRP A 132 5.21 -5.58 5.90
CA TRP A 132 4.54 -4.28 6.01
C TRP A 132 5.55 -3.14 6.04
N PHE A 133 6.60 -3.27 6.85
CA PHE A 133 7.64 -2.26 6.97
C PHE A 133 8.43 -2.14 5.66
N PHE A 134 8.82 -3.26 5.04
CA PHE A 134 9.52 -3.28 3.76
C PHE A 134 8.72 -2.54 2.68
N VAL A 135 7.44 -2.86 2.51
CA VAL A 135 6.60 -2.24 1.48
C VAL A 135 6.45 -0.74 1.76
N ARG A 136 6.11 -0.34 2.99
CA ARG A 136 5.95 1.08 3.34
C ARG A 136 7.24 1.86 3.17
N HIS A 137 8.34 1.36 3.70
CA HIS A 137 9.63 2.04 3.66
C HIS A 137 10.12 2.25 2.23
N ASN A 138 9.98 1.25 1.37
CA ASN A 138 10.44 1.34 -0.02
C ASN A 138 9.50 2.15 -0.92
N LEU A 139 8.20 2.19 -0.61
CA LEU A 139 7.19 2.96 -1.37
C LEU A 139 6.80 4.30 -0.74
N ILE A 140 7.61 4.84 0.19
CA ILE A 140 7.50 6.26 0.58
C ILE A 140 7.54 7.12 -0.69
N SER A 141 8.48 6.82 -1.58
CA SER A 141 8.50 7.33 -2.95
C SER A 141 8.53 6.16 -3.93
N ARG A 142 7.68 6.25 -4.95
CA ARG A 142 7.69 5.30 -6.07
C ARG A 142 8.96 5.38 -6.89
N LYS A 143 9.59 6.56 -6.95
CA LYS A 143 10.85 6.81 -7.68
C LYS A 143 12.05 6.12 -7.02
N ASN A 144 11.88 5.58 -5.81
CA ASN A 144 12.91 4.80 -5.14
C ASN A 144 13.30 3.60 -6.01
N ARG A 145 14.59 3.50 -6.31
CA ARG A 145 15.14 2.45 -7.15
C ARG A 145 15.41 1.22 -6.31
N VAL A 146 15.01 0.04 -6.81
CA VAL A 146 15.06 -1.21 -6.04
C VAL A 146 16.47 -1.52 -5.57
N ILE A 147 17.42 -1.64 -6.49
CA ILE A 147 18.82 -1.97 -6.16
C ILE A 147 19.45 -0.91 -5.25
N PRO A 148 19.44 0.40 -5.61
CA PRO A 148 19.98 1.43 -4.73
C PRO A 148 19.36 1.46 -3.34
N GLN A 149 18.06 1.21 -3.20
CA GLN A 149 17.36 1.24 -1.91
C GLN A 149 17.67 0.01 -1.05
N LEU A 150 17.92 -1.15 -1.66
CA LEU A 150 18.25 -2.39 -0.94
C LEU A 150 19.73 -2.50 -0.62
N GLU A 151 20.58 -1.88 -1.43
CA GLU A 151 22.02 -1.86 -1.20
C GLU A 151 22.44 -0.66 -0.31
N ILE A 152 21.63 0.42 -0.29
CA ILE A 152 21.89 1.80 0.19
C ILE A 152 23.35 2.11 0.55
N TYR A 153 23.93 2.93 -0.32
CA TYR A 153 25.24 3.56 -0.21
C TYR A 153 25.21 4.86 0.63
N SER A 154 24.79 4.79 1.89
CA SER A 154 25.11 5.84 2.87
C SER A 154 26.15 5.28 3.83
N LEU A 155 27.19 6.06 4.13
CA LEU A 155 28.47 5.62 4.72
C LEU A 155 28.35 4.75 5.98
N ASP A 156 27.21 4.76 6.67
CA ASP A 156 27.02 4.02 7.93
C ASP A 156 25.82 3.05 7.98
N ARG A 157 25.01 2.87 6.92
CA ARG A 157 23.86 1.92 6.95
C ARG A 157 23.52 1.31 5.58
N LYS A 158 24.08 0.14 5.28
CA LYS A 158 23.67 -0.73 4.17
C LYS A 158 22.66 -1.74 4.71
N TRP A 159 21.56 -2.04 4.01
CA TRP A 159 20.78 -3.23 4.40
C TRP A 159 21.63 -4.46 4.13
N ILE A 160 21.93 -4.77 2.87
CA ILE A 160 22.77 -5.90 2.51
C ILE A 160 23.77 -5.46 1.42
N PRO A 161 25.07 -5.30 1.76
CA PRO A 161 26.08 -4.86 0.80
C PRO A 161 26.22 -5.80 -0.40
N GLY A 162 26.35 -5.25 -1.62
CA GLY A 162 26.61 -6.05 -2.82
C GLY A 162 25.42 -6.86 -3.34
N CYS A 163 24.23 -6.68 -2.75
CA CYS A 163 23.04 -7.44 -3.13
C CYS A 163 22.52 -7.10 -4.53
N GLY A 164 22.90 -5.93 -5.08
CA GLY A 164 22.45 -5.48 -6.40
C GLY A 164 22.77 -6.46 -7.53
N SER A 165 23.94 -7.09 -7.47
CA SER A 165 24.35 -8.11 -8.44
C SER A 165 23.35 -9.27 -8.54
N ARG A 166 22.75 -9.68 -7.41
CA ARG A 166 21.77 -10.78 -7.35
C ARG A 166 20.50 -10.40 -8.12
N PHE A 167 20.01 -9.17 -7.95
CA PHE A 167 18.84 -8.68 -8.68
C PHE A 167 19.11 -8.44 -10.17
N ILE A 168 20.34 -8.08 -10.55
CA ILE A 168 20.71 -7.91 -11.97
C ILE A 168 20.63 -9.25 -12.71
N VAL A 169 21.08 -10.33 -12.08
CA VAL A 169 20.95 -11.69 -12.64
C VAL A 169 19.49 -12.07 -12.88
N ASP A 170 18.57 -11.56 -12.06
CA ASP A 170 17.13 -11.78 -12.20
C ASP A 170 16.44 -10.86 -13.22
N GLY A 171 17.21 -10.07 -13.97
CA GLY A 171 16.69 -9.18 -15.01
C GLY A 171 16.28 -7.78 -14.54
N MET A 172 16.48 -7.43 -13.26
CA MET A 172 16.29 -6.05 -12.82
C MET A 172 17.49 -5.18 -13.24
N THR A 173 17.23 -3.89 -13.42
CA THR A 173 18.29 -2.91 -13.72
C THR A 173 18.49 -1.96 -12.55
N ILE A 174 19.61 -1.24 -12.53
CA ILE A 174 19.86 -0.18 -11.56
C ILE A 174 18.83 0.98 -11.64
N PHE A 175 18.03 1.03 -12.72
CA PHE A 175 17.00 2.04 -12.93
C PHE A 175 15.60 1.58 -12.53
N THR A 176 15.41 0.27 -12.29
CA THR A 176 14.11 -0.29 -11.90
C THR A 176 13.63 0.35 -10.60
N GLN A 177 12.44 0.95 -10.62
CA GLN A 177 11.84 1.63 -9.47
C GLN A 177 10.79 0.76 -8.79
N PHE A 178 10.57 0.95 -7.50
CA PHE A 178 9.50 0.25 -6.79
C PHE A 178 8.12 0.58 -7.37
N GLY A 179 7.94 1.79 -7.91
CA GLY A 179 6.71 2.19 -8.58
C GLY A 179 6.46 1.51 -9.93
N ASP A 180 7.44 0.77 -10.47
CA ASP A 180 7.31 0.00 -11.72
C ASP A 180 6.87 -1.45 -11.46
N LEU A 181 7.04 -1.92 -10.22
CA LEU A 181 6.81 -3.31 -9.83
C LEU A 181 5.36 -3.53 -9.40
N THR A 182 4.76 -4.63 -9.87
CA THR A 182 3.47 -5.14 -9.38
C THR A 182 3.59 -5.62 -7.92
N PRO A 183 2.46 -5.81 -7.20
CA PRO A 183 2.52 -6.28 -5.83
C PRO A 183 3.23 -7.64 -5.67
N GLN A 184 3.09 -8.53 -6.66
CA GLN A 184 3.73 -9.85 -6.66
C GLN A 184 5.25 -9.77 -6.94
N GLU A 185 5.68 -8.84 -7.79
CA GLU A 185 7.11 -8.58 -8.00
C GLU A 185 7.76 -7.99 -6.75
N ILE A 186 7.08 -7.05 -6.07
CA ILE A 186 7.54 -6.50 -4.78
C ILE A 186 7.65 -7.63 -3.73
N LEU A 187 6.66 -8.52 -3.68
CA LEU A 187 6.69 -9.69 -2.79
C LEU A 187 7.88 -10.61 -3.12
N THR A 188 8.18 -10.81 -4.40
CA THR A 188 9.35 -11.60 -4.84
C THR A 188 10.66 -10.96 -4.40
N VAL A 189 10.78 -9.64 -4.53
CA VAL A 189 11.94 -8.88 -4.03
C VAL A 189 12.07 -9.06 -2.51
N PHE A 190 10.98 -8.94 -1.76
CA PHE A 190 10.96 -9.14 -0.32
C PHE A 190 11.39 -10.56 0.08
N HIS A 191 10.86 -11.60 -0.56
CA HIS A 191 11.26 -12.98 -0.28
C HIS A 191 12.74 -13.22 -0.53
N LYS A 192 13.30 -12.66 -1.62
CA LYS A 192 14.75 -12.73 -1.87
C LYS A 192 15.52 -12.02 -0.77
N PHE A 193 15.10 -10.81 -0.41
CA PHE A 193 15.74 -10.00 0.63
C PHE A 193 15.82 -10.76 1.97
N ILE A 194 14.75 -11.41 2.41
CA ILE A 194 14.73 -12.15 3.69
C ILE A 194 15.39 -13.53 3.62
N SER A 195 15.54 -14.09 2.42
CA SER A 195 16.17 -15.42 2.23
C SER A 195 17.69 -15.40 2.45
N TRP A 196 18.28 -14.22 2.45
CA TRP A 196 19.72 -14.04 2.51
C TRP A 196 20.25 -14.17 3.93
N PRO A 197 21.40 -14.83 4.15
CA PRO A 197 21.96 -15.02 5.49
C PRO A 197 22.29 -13.69 6.18
N GLU A 198 22.57 -12.63 5.41
CA GLU A 198 22.86 -11.29 5.91
C GLU A 198 21.62 -10.60 6.52
N TYR A 199 20.40 -11.06 6.19
CA TYR A 199 19.15 -10.46 6.65
C TYR A 199 19.06 -10.40 8.19
N GLY A 200 19.38 -11.49 8.88
CA GLY A 200 19.22 -11.57 10.33
C GLY A 200 20.11 -10.62 11.15
N VAL A 201 21.16 -10.06 10.53
CA VAL A 201 22.09 -9.11 11.19
C VAL A 201 22.04 -7.72 10.56
N CYS A 202 21.20 -7.51 9.54
CA CYS A 202 21.18 -6.24 8.85
C CYS A 202 20.46 -5.14 9.68
N PRO A 203 20.76 -3.85 9.41
CA PRO A 203 20.14 -2.73 10.12
C PRO A 203 18.61 -2.64 9.98
N PHE A 204 18.00 -3.44 9.08
CA PHE A 204 16.56 -3.46 8.80
C PHE A 204 15.73 -3.63 10.06
N HIS A 205 16.11 -4.59 10.90
CA HIS A 205 15.41 -4.89 12.14
C HIS A 205 15.43 -3.69 13.10
N ALA A 206 16.59 -3.05 13.28
CA ALA A 206 16.73 -1.90 14.17
C ALA A 206 15.90 -0.69 13.72
N VAL A 207 15.85 -0.41 12.40
CA VAL A 207 15.03 0.69 11.87
C VAL A 207 13.55 0.35 11.99
N MET A 208 13.16 -0.89 11.68
CA MET A 208 11.79 -1.38 11.82
C MET A 208 11.29 -1.26 13.27
N GLU A 209 12.07 -1.73 14.24
CA GLU A 209 11.77 -1.61 15.67
C GLU A 209 11.62 -0.14 16.10
N THR A 210 12.53 0.73 15.65
CA THR A 210 12.44 2.18 15.92
C THR A 210 11.15 2.77 15.36
N THR A 211 10.74 2.37 14.16
CA THR A 211 9.47 2.82 13.55
C THR A 211 8.26 2.32 14.34
N PHE A 212 8.26 1.08 14.82
CA PHE A 212 7.16 0.56 15.63
C PHE A 212 7.05 1.28 16.98
N MET A 213 8.16 1.55 17.67
CA MET A 213 8.15 2.33 18.92
C MET A 213 7.57 3.74 18.72
N ARG A 214 7.85 4.38 17.59
CA ARG A 214 7.28 5.69 17.24
C ARG A 214 5.77 5.63 16.97
N MET A 215 5.31 4.54 16.37
CA MET A 215 3.90 4.31 16.09
C MET A 215 3.10 4.06 17.37
N GLU A 216 3.64 3.28 18.32
CA GLU A 216 3.00 2.99 19.61
C GLU A 216 2.90 4.22 20.52
N SER A 217 3.91 5.09 20.50
CA SER A 217 3.94 6.32 21.30
C SER A 217 3.01 7.42 20.78
N GLY A 218 2.27 7.20 19.69
CA GLY A 218 1.35 8.17 19.11
C GLY A 218 2.02 9.40 18.49
N ILE A 219 3.36 9.40 18.40
CA ILE A 219 4.16 10.52 17.90
C ILE A 219 3.94 10.71 16.38
N ASP A 220 3.50 9.66 15.67
CA ASP A 220 3.11 9.73 14.25
C ASP A 220 1.62 10.06 14.01
N SER A 221 0.84 10.46 15.02
CA SER A 221 -0.56 10.89 14.83
C SER A 221 -0.74 12.17 13.99
N THR A 222 0.37 12.83 13.63
CA THR A 222 0.41 13.98 12.70
C THR A 222 1.40 13.79 11.53
N GLY A 223 1.93 12.58 11.36
CA GLY A 223 2.70 12.24 10.16
C GLY A 223 1.72 12.13 9.00
N LYS A 224 1.66 13.15 8.15
CA LYS A 224 1.11 13.05 6.79
C LYS A 224 1.52 11.71 6.21
N ASP A 225 0.60 10.74 6.16
CA ASP A 225 0.83 9.53 5.40
C ASP A 225 1.19 10.03 4.00
N SER A 226 2.37 9.67 3.49
CA SER A 226 2.78 10.00 2.12
C SER A 226 1.81 9.42 1.07
N ASP A 227 0.88 8.56 1.51
CA ASP A 227 -0.23 8.03 0.75
C ASP A 227 -1.41 9.05 0.62
N ASP A 228 -1.52 10.05 1.50
CA ASP A 228 -2.57 11.08 1.48
C ASP A 228 -2.12 12.38 0.79
N GLU A 229 -0.81 12.59 0.63
CA GLU A 229 -0.25 13.66 -0.19
C GLU A 229 -0.02 13.16 -1.61
N ILE A 230 -1.03 13.35 -2.47
CA ILE A 230 -0.78 13.28 -3.90
C ILE A 230 0.09 14.48 -4.25
N GLU A 231 1.40 14.25 -4.43
CA GLU A 231 2.34 15.25 -4.92
C GLU A 231 1.77 15.91 -6.18
N GLU A 232 1.42 17.18 -6.13
CA GLU A 232 1.16 17.97 -7.33
C GLU A 232 2.53 18.30 -7.94
N ASP A 233 3.04 17.43 -8.82
CA ASP A 233 4.20 17.79 -9.64
C ASP A 233 3.78 18.96 -10.56
N GLU A 234 4.19 20.18 -10.22
CA GLU A 234 4.19 21.35 -11.12
C GLU A 234 5.23 21.10 -12.22
N GLU A 235 4.83 20.44 -13.32
CA GLU A 235 5.66 20.41 -14.54
C GLU A 235 5.71 21.84 -15.12
N SER A 236 6.88 22.47 -14.97
CA SER A 236 7.31 23.69 -15.67
C SER A 236 7.84 23.36 -17.05
#